data_AF-A0A6G1GT46-F1
#
_entry.id   AF-A0A6G1GT46-F1
#
_cell.length_a   1.000
_cell.length_b   1.000
_cell.length_c   1.000
_cell.angle_alpha   90.00
_cell.angle_beta   90.00
_cell.angle_gamma   90.00
#
_symmetry.space_group_name_H-M   'P 1'
#
loop_
_entity.id
_entity.type
_entity.pdbx_description
1 polymer ?
#
loop_
_entity_poly.entity_id
_entity_poly.type
_entity_poly.pdbx_seq_one_letter_code
_entity_poly.pdbx_strand_id
1 'polypeptide(L)'
;RTHPLYKATVASGQLYKCPFESEDCGHKPTKLKCNYDKYVDSHLKPFRCKNTACIELQFSSTACLLRHEREAHGMHGHGSRPHLCTYADCERSIPGHGFPRRYNLYDHMKRVHDY
;
A
#
# COMPACT_ATOMS: atom_id res chain seq x y z
N ARG A 1 -8.52 -13.42 -10.41
CA ARG A 1 -7.98 -14.30 -9.34
C ARG A 1 -8.36 -15.74 -9.68
N THR A 2 -7.40 -16.59 -10.06
CA THR A 2 -7.65 -17.97 -10.55
C THR A 2 -7.27 -19.05 -9.54
N HIS A 3 -6.58 -18.69 -8.45
CA HIS A 3 -6.08 -19.65 -7.48
C HIS A 3 -7.23 -20.40 -6.76
N PRO A 4 -7.14 -21.72 -6.57
CA PRO A 4 -8.19 -22.53 -5.94
C PRO A 4 -8.62 -22.02 -4.56
N LEU A 5 -7.69 -21.43 -3.80
CA LEU A 5 -7.96 -20.87 -2.48
C LEU A 5 -9.05 -19.78 -2.48
N TYR A 6 -9.24 -19.04 -3.57
CA TYR A 6 -10.31 -18.03 -3.65
C TYR A 6 -11.70 -18.65 -3.86
N LYS A 7 -11.80 -19.94 -4.20
CA LYS A 7 -13.07 -20.66 -4.36
C LYS A 7 -13.61 -21.21 -3.04
N ALA A 8 -12.93 -20.97 -1.92
CA ALA A 8 -13.39 -21.41 -0.61
C ALA A 8 -14.80 -20.90 -0.31
N THR A 9 -15.65 -21.83 0.11
CA THR A 9 -17.00 -21.59 0.61
C THR A 9 -17.09 -22.22 2.00
N VAL A 10 -17.84 -21.59 2.89
CA VAL A 10 -18.08 -22.08 4.25
C VAL A 10 -19.56 -22.32 4.43
N ALA A 11 -19.94 -23.28 5.27
CA ALA A 11 -21.34 -23.54 5.57
C ALA A 11 -21.97 -22.35 6.31
N SER A 12 -23.30 -22.27 6.26
CA SER A 12 -24.10 -21.30 7.01
C SER A 12 -23.70 -21.28 8.49
N GLY A 13 -23.21 -20.14 8.99
CA GLY A 13 -22.82 -19.96 10.38
C GLY A 13 -21.34 -20.25 10.69
N GLN A 14 -20.56 -20.76 9.72
CA GLN A 14 -19.12 -20.95 9.88
C GLN A 14 -18.32 -19.70 9.45
N LEU A 15 -17.14 -19.56 10.05
CA LEU A 15 -16.18 -18.50 9.73
C LEU A 15 -15.19 -19.00 8.68
N TYR A 16 -14.82 -18.14 7.74
CA TYR A 16 -13.68 -18.35 6.88
C TYR A 16 -12.40 -18.34 7.70
N LYS A 17 -11.67 -19.46 7.69
CA LYS A 17 -10.35 -19.60 8.30
C LYS A 17 -9.27 -19.39 7.25
N CYS A 18 -8.11 -18.89 7.64
CA CYS A 18 -6.99 -18.77 6.71
C CYS A 18 -6.52 -20.16 6.28
N PRO A 19 -6.29 -20.42 4.98
CA PRO A 19 -5.81 -21.74 4.52
C PRO A 19 -4.38 -22.04 4.97
N PHE A 20 -3.63 -21.02 5.40
CA PHE A 20 -2.27 -21.13 5.93
C PHE A 20 -2.22 -21.07 7.46
N GLU A 21 -3.32 -21.38 8.16
CA GLU A 21 -3.37 -21.43 9.63
C GLU A 21 -2.28 -22.34 10.24
N SER A 22 -1.85 -23.38 9.51
CA SER A 22 -0.76 -24.27 9.90
C SER A 22 0.63 -23.63 9.88
N GLU A 23 0.81 -22.49 9.21
CA GLU A 23 2.09 -21.79 9.10
C GLU A 23 2.24 -20.65 10.13
N ASP A 24 1.59 -20.76 11.30
CA ASP A 24 1.54 -19.71 12.33
C ASP A 24 1.00 -18.37 11.77
N CYS A 25 -0.01 -18.49 10.91
CA CYS A 25 -0.65 -17.33 10.31
C CYS A 25 -1.57 -16.65 11.35
N GLY A 26 -1.22 -15.43 11.78
CA GLY A 26 -2.00 -14.62 12.74
C GLY A 26 -3.36 -14.09 12.27
N HIS A 27 -3.89 -14.54 11.13
CA HIS A 27 -5.21 -14.14 10.63
C HIS A 27 -6.35 -14.77 11.44
N LYS A 28 -7.16 -13.93 12.08
CA LYS A 28 -8.36 -14.40 12.80
C LYS A 28 -9.46 -14.86 11.83
N PRO A 29 -10.25 -15.87 12.19
CA PRO A 29 -11.39 -16.29 11.38
C PRO A 29 -12.39 -15.15 11.15
N THR A 30 -12.92 -15.04 9.93
CA THR A 30 -13.80 -13.92 9.52
C THR A 30 -15.11 -14.43 8.93
N LYS A 31 -16.21 -13.70 9.15
CA LYS A 31 -17.51 -13.98 8.51
C LYS A 31 -17.52 -13.58 7.03
N LEU A 32 -16.74 -12.56 6.68
CA LEU A 32 -16.77 -11.94 5.36
C LEU A 32 -15.75 -12.58 4.42
N LYS A 33 -16.22 -13.05 3.26
CA LYS A 33 -15.38 -13.58 2.18
C LYS A 33 -14.34 -12.58 1.69
N CYS A 34 -14.68 -11.29 1.63
CA CYS A 34 -13.73 -10.26 1.18
C CYS A 34 -12.51 -10.12 2.10
N ASN A 35 -12.65 -10.40 3.41
CA ASN A 35 -11.52 -10.41 4.34
C ASN A 35 -10.70 -11.69 4.19
N TYR A 36 -11.35 -12.84 3.97
CA TYR A 36 -10.65 -14.08 3.66
C TYR A 36 -9.82 -13.95 2.38
N ASP A 37 -10.37 -13.34 1.32
CA ASP A 37 -9.64 -13.12 0.08
C ASP A 37 -8.39 -12.24 0.30
N LYS A 38 -8.44 -11.27 1.24
CA LYS A 38 -7.25 -10.49 1.65
C LYS A 38 -6.20 -11.34 2.37
N TYR A 39 -6.63 -12.29 3.21
CA TYR A 39 -5.69 -13.22 3.86
C TYR A 39 -4.97 -14.05 2.79
N VAL A 40 -5.72 -14.60 1.83
CA VAL A 40 -5.16 -15.33 0.68
C VAL A 40 -4.20 -14.45 -0.12
N ASP A 41 -4.56 -13.20 -0.42
CA ASP A 41 -3.67 -12.26 -1.12
C ASP A 41 -2.37 -12.00 -0.32
N SER A 42 -2.43 -11.98 1.02
CA SER A 42 -1.26 -11.77 1.88
C SER A 42 -0.21 -12.87 1.75
N HIS A 43 -0.67 -14.12 1.54
CA HIS A 43 0.22 -15.27 1.36
C HIS A 43 0.66 -15.41 -0.09
N LEU A 44 -0.28 -15.38 -1.04
CA LEU A 44 0.03 -15.58 -2.46
C LEU A 44 0.74 -14.39 -3.10
N LYS A 45 0.62 -13.19 -2.51
CA LYS A 45 1.14 -11.91 -3.01
C LYS A 45 1.01 -11.78 -4.54
N PRO A 46 -0.23 -11.86 -5.06
CA PRO A 46 -0.46 -12.06 -6.49
C PRO A 46 -0.11 -10.83 -7.34
N PHE A 47 0.15 -9.68 -6.71
CA PHE A 47 0.40 -8.43 -7.39
C PHE A 47 1.91 -8.26 -7.60
N ARG A 48 2.33 -8.02 -8.84
CA ARG A 48 3.73 -7.80 -9.22
C ARG A 48 3.90 -6.48 -9.94
N CYS A 49 5.06 -5.87 -9.77
CA CYS A 49 5.43 -4.72 -10.59
C CYS A 49 5.69 -5.14 -12.04
N LYS A 50 5.31 -4.30 -12.99
CA LYS A 50 5.58 -4.53 -14.42
C LYS A 50 7.01 -4.16 -14.84
N ASN A 51 7.75 -3.45 -13.98
CA ASN A 51 9.13 -3.05 -14.26
C ASN A 51 10.06 -4.27 -14.11
N THR A 52 10.94 -4.48 -15.08
CA THR A 52 11.89 -5.60 -15.11
C THR A 52 12.85 -5.58 -13.92
N ALA A 53 13.20 -4.40 -13.40
CA ALA A 53 14.04 -4.26 -12.21
C ALA A 53 13.34 -4.71 -10.90
N CYS A 54 12.03 -4.95 -10.93
CA CYS A 54 11.21 -5.25 -9.75
C CYS A 54 10.41 -6.55 -9.89
N ILE A 55 10.79 -7.41 -10.84
CA ILE A 55 10.04 -8.64 -11.17
C ILE A 55 9.96 -9.65 -10.01
N GLU A 56 10.97 -9.63 -9.13
CA GLU A 56 11.05 -10.45 -7.92
C GLU A 56 10.19 -9.91 -6.77
N LEU A 57 9.76 -8.64 -6.84
CA LEU A 57 8.92 -8.02 -5.81
C LEU A 57 7.46 -8.45 -5.98
N GLN A 58 6.90 -8.98 -4.88
CA GLN A 58 5.54 -9.46 -4.80
C GLN A 58 4.78 -8.72 -3.69
N PHE A 59 3.56 -8.28 -4.00
CA PHE A 59 2.75 -7.45 -3.11
C PHE A 59 1.45 -8.16 -2.74
N SER A 60 1.02 -7.96 -1.50
CA SER A 60 -0.21 -8.53 -0.93
C SER A 60 -1.47 -7.75 -1.31
N SER A 61 -1.34 -6.57 -1.92
CA SER A 61 -2.47 -5.77 -2.35
C SER A 61 -2.10 -4.82 -3.48
N THR A 62 -3.11 -4.41 -4.26
CA THR A 62 -2.96 -3.35 -5.27
C THR A 62 -2.46 -2.05 -4.63
N ALA A 63 -2.87 -1.72 -3.40
CA ALA A 63 -2.42 -0.51 -2.72
C ALA A 63 -0.90 -0.52 -2.45
N CYS A 64 -0.34 -1.67 -2.03
CA CYS A 64 1.10 -1.82 -1.85
C CYS A 64 1.84 -1.71 -3.18
N LEU A 65 1.33 -2.35 -4.24
CA LEU A 65 1.90 -2.25 -5.58
C LEU A 65 1.91 -0.80 -6.09
N LEU A 66 0.79 -0.08 -6.00
CA LEU A 66 0.68 1.30 -6.47
C LEU A 66 1.60 2.26 -5.70
N ARG A 67 1.78 2.01 -4.40
CA ARG A 67 2.75 2.76 -3.58
C ARG A 67 4.18 2.50 -4.04
N HIS A 68 4.53 1.23 -4.29
CA HIS A 68 5.83 0.86 -4.84
C HIS A 68 6.08 1.50 -6.20
N GLU A 69 5.15 1.40 -7.14
CA GLU A 69 5.28 1.98 -8.48
C GLU A 69 5.47 3.51 -8.42
N ARG A 70 4.85 4.16 -7.43
CA ARG A 70 5.03 5.58 -7.17
C ARG A 70 6.42 5.91 -6.62
N GLU A 71 6.87 5.17 -5.61
CA GLU A 71 8.13 5.46 -4.89
C GLU A 71 9.35 5.04 -5.71
N ALA A 72 9.31 3.87 -6.35
CA ALA A 72 10.44 3.29 -7.08
C ALA A 72 10.50 3.73 -8.56
N HIS A 73 9.37 4.12 -9.15
CA HIS A 73 9.29 4.41 -10.60
C HIS A 73 8.68 5.77 -10.94
N GLY A 74 8.23 6.54 -9.94
CA GLY A 74 7.56 7.82 -10.19
C GLY A 74 6.25 7.69 -10.97
N MET A 75 5.68 6.49 -11.06
CA MET A 75 4.45 6.23 -11.81
C MET A 75 3.21 6.78 -11.08
N HIS A 76 2.10 6.89 -11.83
CA HIS A 76 0.79 7.36 -11.33
C HIS A 76 0.76 8.82 -10.87
N GLY A 77 1.58 9.67 -11.51
CA GLY A 77 1.36 11.12 -11.57
C GLY A 77 1.23 11.79 -10.21
N HIS A 78 2.32 11.86 -9.46
CA HIS A 78 2.47 12.75 -8.31
C HIS A 78 3.66 13.71 -8.47
N GLY A 79 4.00 14.02 -9.72
CA GLY A 79 5.16 14.86 -10.07
C GLY A 79 4.97 16.34 -9.75
N SER A 80 3.74 16.83 -9.65
CA SER A 80 3.52 18.17 -9.13
C SER A 80 3.67 18.16 -7.60
N ARG A 81 4.66 18.90 -7.14
CA ARG A 81 4.91 19.17 -5.72
C ARG A 81 4.59 20.64 -5.45
N PRO A 82 3.33 21.09 -5.67
CA PRO A 82 2.98 22.50 -5.73
C PRO A 82 3.04 23.18 -4.36
N HIS A 83 3.00 22.41 -3.27
CA HIS A 83 2.95 22.95 -1.93
C HIS A 83 4.37 23.15 -1.39
N LEU A 84 4.95 24.31 -1.67
CA LEU A 84 6.28 24.67 -1.17
C LEU A 84 6.21 25.13 0.29
N CYS A 85 7.30 24.89 1.02
CA CYS A 85 7.51 25.53 2.31
C CYS A 85 7.58 27.06 2.14
N THR A 86 7.00 27.81 3.08
CA THR A 86 7.02 29.28 3.06
C THR A 86 8.32 29.87 3.62
N TYR A 87 9.11 29.08 4.34
CA TYR A 87 10.42 29.47 4.86
C TYR A 87 11.49 29.37 3.77
N ALA A 88 12.07 30.51 3.39
CA ALA A 88 13.02 30.62 2.27
C ALA A 88 14.36 29.89 2.50
N ASP A 89 14.73 29.66 3.75
CA ASP A 89 15.89 28.88 4.18
C ASP A 89 15.64 27.36 4.18
N CYS A 90 14.40 26.92 3.98
CA CYS A 90 14.05 25.51 3.95
C CYS A 90 14.23 24.91 2.55
N GLU A 91 14.90 23.75 2.43
CA GLU A 91 15.06 23.03 1.15
C GLU A 91 13.70 22.69 0.49
N ARG A 92 12.63 22.61 1.27
CA ARG A 92 11.27 22.35 0.80
C ARG A 92 10.58 23.58 0.18
N SER A 93 11.20 24.76 0.22
CA SER A 93 10.74 25.97 -0.46
C SER A 93 11.17 26.01 -1.93
N ILE A 94 12.15 25.20 -2.33
CA ILE A 94 12.68 25.16 -3.70
C ILE A 94 11.66 24.52 -4.65
N PRO A 95 11.33 25.14 -5.80
CA PRO A 95 10.47 24.55 -6.82
C PRO A 95 10.92 23.13 -7.20
N GLY A 96 10.00 22.16 -7.16
CA GLY A 96 10.30 20.74 -7.37
C GLY A 96 10.63 19.95 -6.10
N HIS A 97 10.88 20.62 -4.96
CA HIS A 97 11.17 19.99 -3.66
C HIS A 97 10.00 20.04 -2.67
N GLY A 98 8.88 20.66 -3.07
CA GLY A 98 7.70 20.83 -2.24
C GLY A 98 6.99 19.54 -1.86
N PHE A 99 5.75 19.69 -1.39
CA PHE A 99 4.92 18.58 -1.00
C PHE A 99 3.87 18.30 -2.07
N PRO A 100 3.63 17.02 -2.38
CA PRO A 100 2.52 16.65 -3.26
C PRO A 100 1.14 16.84 -2.62
N ARG A 101 1.07 17.05 -1.29
CA ARG A 101 -0.16 17.25 -0.54
C ARG A 101 -0.02 18.39 0.47
N ARG A 102 -1.07 19.20 0.63
CA ARG A 102 -1.12 20.30 1.61
C ARG A 102 -0.98 19.82 3.06
N TYR A 103 -1.52 18.65 3.40
CA TYR A 103 -1.35 18.05 4.73
C TYR A 103 0.13 17.79 5.05
N ASN A 104 0.90 17.30 4.09
CA ASN A 104 2.32 17.03 4.28
C ASN A 104 3.12 18.33 4.48
N LEU A 105 2.71 19.42 3.82
CA LEU A 105 3.26 20.75 4.09
C LEU A 105 2.95 21.20 5.52
N TYR A 106 1.68 21.11 5.95
CA TYR A 106 1.28 21.50 7.31
C TYR A 106 2.01 20.70 8.40
N ASP A 107 2.10 19.37 8.23
CA ASP A 107 2.81 18.49 9.15
C ASP A 107 4.32 18.79 9.19
N HIS A 108 4.92 19.12 8.05
CA HIS A 108 6.29 19.61 7.98
C HIS A 108 6.47 20.95 8.70
N MET A 109 5.55 21.92 8.50
CA MET A 109 5.60 23.22 9.18
C MET A 109 5.58 23.03 10.69
N LYS A 110 4.69 22.17 11.20
CA LYS A 110 4.56 21.91 12.63
C LYS A 110 5.81 21.23 13.23
N ARG A 111 6.45 20.31 12.51
CA ARG A 111 7.59 19.53 13.05
C ARG A 111 8.94 20.18 12.87
N VAL A 112 9.14 20.90 11.77
CA VAL A 112 10.45 21.48 11.40
C VAL A 112 10.53 22.95 11.75
N HIS A 113 9.41 23.67 11.68
CA HIS A 113 9.36 25.12 11.91
C HIS A 113 8.52 25.52 13.13
N ASP A 114 7.99 24.56 13.88
CA ASP A 114 7.15 24.77 15.08
C ASP A 114 6.03 25.81 14.86
N TYR A 115 5.38 25.72 13.68
CA TYR A 115 4.29 26.61 13.24
C TYR A 115 2.96 26.33 13.94
#